data_AF-A0A2I9CZV6-F1
#
_entry.id   AF-A0A2I9CZV6-F1
#
_cell.length_a   1.000
_cell.length_b   1.000
_cell.length_c   1.000
_cell.angle_alpha   90.00
_cell.angle_beta   90.00
_cell.angle_gamma   90.00
#
_symmetry.space_group_name_H-M   'P 1'
#
loop_
_entity.id
_entity.type
_entity.pdbx_description
1 polymer ?
#
loop_
_entity_poly.entity_id
_entity_poly.type
_entity_poly.pdbx_seq_one_letter_code
_entity_poly.pdbx_strand_id
1 'polypeptide(L)'
;MAVILKKNEKVGEVIASLPEGFTEDQFIEKFAAIYPKDWERIEKSYREHMAKAKPGKKQPMPKPEQYLKNALKVFLASRSA
;
A
#
# COMPACT_ATOMS: atom_id res chain seq x y z
N MET A 1 -8.18 -12.45 -4.44
CA MET A 1 -8.80 -11.66 -3.34
C MET A 1 -8.04 -10.37 -3.20
N ALA A 2 -8.69 -9.22 -3.42
CA ALA A 2 -8.06 -7.93 -3.20
C ALA A 2 -7.97 -7.68 -1.68
N VAL A 3 -6.75 -7.49 -1.16
CA VAL A 3 -6.50 -7.22 0.27
C VAL A 3 -7.13 -5.88 0.70
N ILE A 4 -7.32 -4.96 -0.25
CA ILE A 4 -7.94 -3.65 -0.07
C ILE A 4 -9.08 -3.50 -1.07
N LEU A 5 -10.30 -3.34 -0.56
CA LEU A 5 -11.44 -2.93 -1.37
C LEU A 5 -11.24 -1.48 -1.82
N LYS A 6 -11.37 -1.24 -3.13
CA LYS A 6 -11.25 0.08 -3.75
C LYS A 6 -9.92 0.78 -3.48
N LYS A 7 -8.80 0.06 -3.62
CA LYS A 7 -7.44 0.58 -3.40
C LYS A 7 -7.21 1.94 -4.08
N ASN A 8 -7.65 2.11 -5.32
CA ASN A 8 -7.42 3.34 -6.07
C ASN A 8 -8.19 4.55 -5.50
N GLU A 9 -9.43 4.37 -5.02
CA GLU A 9 -10.20 5.46 -4.40
C GLU A 9 -9.50 5.92 -3.11
N LYS A 10 -9.10 4.99 -2.24
CA LYS A 10 -8.43 5.31 -0.96
C LYS A 10 -7.06 5.97 -1.16
N VAL A 11 -6.29 5.46 -2.12
CA VAL A 11 -5.00 6.05 -2.52
C VAL A 11 -5.22 7.48 -3.03
N GLY A 12 -6.24 7.69 -3.89
CA GLY A 12 -6.60 9.01 -4.38
C GLY A 12 -7.01 10.00 -3.29
N GLU A 13 -7.79 9.55 -2.31
CA GLU A 13 -8.23 10.39 -1.17
C GLU A 13 -7.05 10.81 -0.28
N VAL A 14 -6.13 9.87 0.01
CA VAL A 14 -4.93 10.17 0.81
C VAL A 14 -4.01 11.13 0.05
N ILE A 15 -3.82 10.93 -1.26
CA ILE A 15 -3.04 11.84 -2.11
C ILE A 15 -3.68 13.23 -2.16
N ALA A 16 -5.01 13.32 -2.27
CA ALA A 16 -5.72 14.59 -2.28
C ALA A 16 -5.60 15.34 -0.94
N SER A 17 -5.35 14.62 0.16
CA SER A 17 -5.09 15.19 1.48
C SER A 17 -3.61 15.57 1.71
N LEU A 18 -2.71 15.19 0.81
CA LEU A 18 -1.27 15.45 0.91
C LEU A 18 -0.86 16.68 0.09
N PRO A 19 0.18 17.43 0.52
CA PRO A 19 0.68 18.58 -0.23
C PRO A 19 1.33 18.15 -1.55
N GLU A 20 1.33 19.04 -2.55
CA GLU A 20 2.06 18.80 -3.80
C GLU A 20 3.55 18.55 -3.52
N GLY A 21 4.08 17.45 -4.06
CA GLY A 21 5.46 17.02 -3.79
C GLY A 21 5.64 16.13 -2.54
N PHE A 22 4.56 15.59 -1.98
CA PHE A 22 4.64 14.62 -0.88
C PHE A 22 5.58 13.45 -1.19
N THR A 23 6.26 12.94 -0.18
CA THR A 23 7.11 11.75 -0.30
C THR A 23 6.31 10.46 -0.13
N GLU A 24 6.85 9.37 -0.66
CA GLU A 24 6.27 8.04 -0.49
C GLU A 24 6.05 7.67 0.99
N ASP A 25 6.94 8.11 1.87
CA ASP A 25 6.86 7.80 3.30
C ASP A 25 5.75 8.61 3.99
N GLN A 26 5.62 9.90 3.65
CA GLN A 26 4.49 10.72 4.10
C GLN A 26 3.14 10.14 3.64
N PHE A 27 3.11 9.58 2.43
CA PHE A 27 1.93 8.88 1.93
C PHE A 27 1.59 7.65 2.79
N ILE A 28 2.58 6.84 3.15
CA ILE A 28 2.38 5.65 3.99
C ILE A 28 1.87 6.06 5.39
N GLU A 29 2.51 7.05 6.02
CA GLU A 29 2.09 7.55 7.33
C GLU A 29 0.66 8.09 7.30
N LYS A 30 0.34 8.90 6.28
CA LYS A 30 -1.00 9.45 6.12
C LYS A 30 -2.03 8.38 5.79
N PHE A 31 -1.67 7.38 4.99
CA PHE A 31 -2.52 6.23 4.69
C PHE A 31 -2.82 5.42 5.96
N ALA A 32 -1.81 5.17 6.80
CA ALA A 32 -1.99 4.48 8.07
C ALA A 32 -2.84 5.32 9.05
N ALA A 33 -2.73 6.64 9.02
CA ALA A 33 -3.52 7.55 9.84
C ALA A 33 -5.00 7.63 9.39
N ILE A 34 -5.27 7.70 8.09
CA ILE A 34 -6.64 7.80 7.54
C ILE A 34 -7.32 6.41 7.53
N TYR A 35 -6.57 5.37 7.17
CA TYR A 35 -7.08 4.01 6.99
C TYR A 35 -6.31 2.98 7.83
N PRO A 36 -6.33 3.09 9.19
CA PRO A 36 -5.62 2.17 10.07
C PRO A 36 -6.10 0.72 9.88
N LYS A 37 -7.41 0.52 9.68
CA LYS A 37 -7.99 -0.81 9.43
C LYS A 37 -7.50 -1.47 8.15
N ASP A 38 -7.27 -0.69 7.10
CA ASP A 38 -6.72 -1.22 5.85
C ASP A 38 -5.21 -1.46 5.98
N TRP A 39 -4.50 -0.58 6.68
CA TRP A 39 -3.09 -0.80 7.01
C TRP A 39 -2.87 -2.11 7.78
N GLU A 40 -3.66 -2.35 8.83
CA GLU A 40 -3.64 -3.61 9.58
C GLU A 40 -3.95 -4.82 8.70
N ARG A 41 -4.85 -4.70 7.73
CA ARG A 41 -5.14 -5.78 6.76
C ARG A 41 -3.95 -6.07 5.85
N ILE A 42 -3.25 -5.05 5.36
CA ILE A 42 -2.05 -5.23 4.55
C ILE A 42 -0.96 -5.91 5.37
N GLU A 43 -0.72 -5.44 6.61
CA GLU A 43 0.24 -6.06 7.52
C GLU A 43 -0.11 -7.51 7.83
N LYS A 44 -1.37 -7.78 8.16
CA LYS A 44 -1.85 -9.14 8.45
C LYS A 44 -1.66 -10.06 7.23
N SER A 45 -2.07 -9.61 6.06
CA SER A 45 -1.88 -10.35 4.81
C SER A 45 -0.39 -10.62 4.56
N TYR A 46 0.47 -9.62 4.74
CA TYR A 46 1.92 -9.77 4.62
C TYR A 46 2.46 -10.82 5.59
N ARG A 47 2.08 -10.76 6.87
CA ARG A 47 2.49 -11.73 7.90
C ARG A 47 2.00 -13.14 7.58
N GLU A 48 0.75 -13.30 7.12
CA GLU A 48 0.20 -14.60 6.72
C GLU A 48 0.94 -15.19 5.51
N HIS A 49 1.25 -14.36 4.50
CA HIS A 49 2.02 -14.78 3.34
C HIS A 49 3.47 -15.10 3.70
N MET A 50 4.07 -14.34 4.62
CA MET A 50 5.42 -14.58 5.13
C MET A 50 5.49 -15.85 5.98
N ALA A 51 4.51 -16.10 6.85
CA ALA A 51 4.43 -17.32 7.65
C ALA A 51 4.27 -18.58 6.78
N LYS A 52 3.57 -18.46 5.65
CA LYS A 52 3.44 -19.54 4.65
C LYS A 52 4.64 -19.62 3.69
N ALA A 53 5.50 -18.61 3.67
CA ALA A 53 6.67 -18.59 2.80
C ALA A 53 7.69 -19.61 3.31
N LYS A 54 8.07 -20.55 2.44
CA LYS A 54 9.11 -21.53 2.78
C LYS A 54 10.46 -20.82 2.93
N PRO A 55 11.21 -21.07 4.01
CA PRO A 55 12.56 -20.54 4.15
C PRO A 55 13.42 -20.97 2.96
N GLY A 56 14.08 -20.01 2.31
CA GLY A 56 14.93 -20.26 1.12
C GLY A 56 14.29 -19.93 -0.24
N LYS A 57 13.01 -19.52 -0.32
CA LYS A 57 12.40 -18.99 -1.55
C LYS A 57 12.24 -17.47 -1.51
N LYS A 58 12.22 -16.83 -2.68
CA LYS A 58 11.89 -15.41 -2.83
C LYS A 58 10.56 -15.12 -2.13
N GLN A 59 10.53 -14.03 -1.37
CA GLN A 59 9.33 -13.60 -0.65
C GLN A 59 8.16 -13.47 -1.64
N PRO A 60 7.01 -14.09 -1.35
CA PRO A 60 5.87 -14.10 -2.26
C PRO A 60 5.18 -12.72 -2.36
N MET A 61 5.44 -11.82 -1.40
CA MET A 61 4.83 -10.50 -1.35
C MET A 61 5.86 -9.44 -0.92
N PRO A 62 5.86 -8.24 -1.56
CA PRO A 62 6.65 -7.11 -1.09
C PRO A 62 6.15 -6.63 0.30
N LYS A 63 7.02 -5.93 1.03
CA LYS A 63 6.66 -5.30 2.31
C LYS A 63 5.42 -4.40 2.17
N PRO A 64 4.62 -4.21 3.23
CA PRO A 64 3.43 -3.34 3.22
C PRO A 64 3.70 -1.94 2.67
N GLU A 65 4.82 -1.34 3.06
CA GLU A 65 5.29 -0.03 2.58
C GLU A 65 5.55 -0.06 1.07
N GLN A 66 6.30 -1.06 0.59
CA GLN A 66 6.60 -1.22 -0.83
C GLN A 66 5.34 -1.51 -1.65
N TYR A 67 4.38 -2.24 -1.08
CA TYR A 67 3.08 -2.47 -1.70
C TYR A 67 2.31 -1.17 -1.92
N LEU A 68 2.30 -0.27 -0.92
CA LEU A 68 1.72 1.07 -1.02
C LEU A 68 2.48 1.96 -2.00
N LYS A 69 3.82 1.94 -1.98
CA LYS A 69 4.66 2.66 -2.97
C LYS A 69 4.35 2.23 -4.40
N ASN A 70 4.22 0.93 -4.64
CA ASN A 70 3.84 0.41 -5.95
C ASN A 70 2.41 0.82 -6.33
N ALA A 71 1.48 0.80 -5.38
CA ALA A 71 0.11 1.28 -5.59
C ALA A 71 0.07 2.75 -6.01
N LEU A 72 0.84 3.59 -5.31
CA LEU A 72 0.98 5.01 -5.59
C LEU A 72 1.56 5.24 -6.99
N LYS A 73 2.66 4.56 -7.35
CA LYS A 73 3.28 4.67 -8.69
C LYS A 73 2.31 4.29 -9.81
N VAL A 74 1.58 3.18 -9.64
CA VAL A 74 0.57 2.75 -10.62
C VAL A 74 -0.57 3.78 -10.71
N PHE A 75 -1.02 4.32 -9.58
CA PHE A 75 -2.06 5.33 -9.55
C PHE A 75 -1.64 6.62 -10.27
N LEU A 76 -0.43 7.13 -9.98
CA LEU A 76 0.13 8.31 -10.64
C LEU A 76 0.32 8.08 -12.15
N ALA A 77 0.85 6.93 -12.55
CA ALA A 77 1.02 6.55 -13.96
C ALA A 77 -0.32 6.43 -14.70
N SER A 78 -1.38 5.95 -14.03
CA SER A 78 -2.73 5.87 -14.61
C SER A 78 -3.40 7.23 -14.78
N ARG A 79 -2.95 8.25 -14.04
CA ARG A 79 -3.49 9.62 -14.08
C ARG A 79 -2.81 10.49 -15.14
N SER A 80 -1.66 10.06 -15.66
CA SER A 80 -0.86 10.75 -16.67
C SER A 80 -1.10 10.26 -18.11
N ALA A 81 -2.10 9.42 -18.34
CA ALA A 81 -2.50 8.87 -19.64
C ALA A 81 -3.89 9.38 -20.03
#